data_AF-A0A5C8TDV0-F1
#
_entry.id   AF-A0A5C8TDV0-F1
#
_cell.length_a   1.000
_cell.length_b   1.000
_cell.length_c   1.000
_cell.angle_alpha   90.00
_cell.angle_beta   90.00
_cell.angle_gamma   90.00
#
_symmetry.space_group_name_H-M   'P 1'
#
loop_
_entity.id
_entity.type
_entity.pdbx_description
1 polymer ?
#
loop_
_entity_poly.entity_id
_entity_poly.type
_entity_poly.pdbx_seq_one_letter_code
_entity_poly.pdbx_strand_id
1 'polypeptide(L)'
;MPSTLETPVNSSAYRALILLPDGRVLDTNSLMATNDDEAIRLAEAMVDGHAVELWDGLRYIEYFAAKSPRPDDRPQEPLTIVDV
;
A
#
# COMPACT_ATOMS: atom_id res chain seq x y z
N MET A 1 17.97 -33.35 -28.90
CA MET A 1 18.14 -32.10 -28.13
C MET A 1 16.75 -31.56 -27.82
N PRO A 2 16.25 -31.58 -26.58
CA PRO A 2 15.12 -30.73 -26.24
C PRO A 2 15.70 -29.36 -25.88
N SER A 3 15.42 -28.35 -26.70
CA SER A 3 15.55 -26.96 -26.30
C SER A 3 14.48 -26.71 -25.24
N THR A 4 14.85 -26.81 -23.96
CA THR A 4 14.02 -26.29 -22.88
C THR A 4 13.84 -24.81 -23.17
N LEU A 5 12.63 -24.44 -23.59
CA LEU A 5 12.21 -23.04 -23.60
C LEU A 5 12.37 -22.57 -22.17
N GLU A 6 13.39 -21.73 -21.93
CA GLU A 6 13.46 -20.92 -20.74
C GLU A 6 12.22 -20.05 -20.78
N THR A 7 11.14 -20.51 -20.15
CA THR A 7 9.99 -19.66 -19.85
C THR A 7 10.60 -18.42 -19.20
N PRO A 8 10.42 -17.20 -19.73
CA PRO A 8 10.84 -16.03 -18.98
C PRO A 8 10.06 -16.09 -17.68
N VAL A 9 10.73 -16.51 -16.61
CA VAL A 9 10.24 -16.37 -15.26
C VAL A 9 10.29 -14.86 -15.08
N ASN A 10 9.22 -14.19 -15.47
CA ASN A 10 9.04 -12.80 -15.12
C ASN A 10 8.87 -12.85 -13.61
N SER A 11 9.99 -12.82 -12.90
CA SER A 11 10.05 -12.90 -11.45
C SER A 11 9.55 -11.57 -10.95
N SER A 12 8.22 -11.41 -10.92
CA SER A 12 7.61 -10.19 -10.45
C SER A 12 8.17 -9.87 -9.07
N ALA A 13 8.72 -8.68 -8.94
CA ALA A 13 9.40 -8.19 -7.75
C ALA A 13 8.48 -7.20 -7.05
N TYR A 14 7.28 -7.69 -6.71
CA TYR A 14 6.25 -6.86 -6.09
C TYR A 14 6.71 -6.39 -4.71
N ARG A 15 6.59 -5.08 -4.47
CA ARG A 15 6.75 -4.48 -3.14
C ARG A 15 5.71 -3.42 -2.87
N ALA A 16 5.27 -3.34 -1.62
CA ALA A 16 4.47 -2.26 -1.08
C ALA A 16 5.38 -1.32 -0.27
N LEU A 17 5.37 -0.03 -0.60
CA LEU A 17 5.99 1.03 0.21
C LEU A 17 4.91 1.63 1.09
N ILE A 18 5.05 1.52 2.41
CA ILE A 18 4.17 2.21 3.35
C ILE A 18 4.72 3.60 3.56
N LEU A 19 3.88 4.63 3.44
CA LEU A 19 4.30 6.02 3.48
C LEU A 19 3.83 6.74 4.75
N LEU A 20 4.69 7.59 5.28
CA LEU A 20 4.31 8.63 6.23
C LEU A 20 3.44 9.70 5.55
N PRO A 21 2.67 10.50 6.31
CA PRO A 21 1.85 11.58 5.75
C PRO A 21 2.64 12.64 4.94
N ASP A 22 3.95 12.74 5.17
CA ASP A 22 4.85 13.64 4.43
C ASP A 22 5.43 13.03 3.14
N GLY A 23 5.01 11.80 2.78
CA GLY A 23 5.44 11.09 1.57
C GLY A 23 6.75 10.33 1.72
N ARG A 24 7.42 10.36 2.88
CA ARG A 24 8.60 9.52 3.12
C ARG A 24 8.20 8.07 3.33
N VAL A 25 9.05 7.15 2.90
CA VAL A 25 8.86 5.71 3.13
C VAL A 25 9.05 5.40 4.61
N LEU A 26 7.99 4.88 5.23
CA LEU A 26 8.00 4.29 6.56
C LEU A 26 8.55 2.87 6.53
N ASP A 27 8.06 2.05 5.60
CA ASP A 27 8.41 0.62 5.51
C ASP A 27 8.31 0.10 4.06
N THR A 28 8.96 -1.03 3.77
CA THR A 28 8.96 -1.68 2.46
C THR A 28 8.75 -3.18 2.61
N ASN A 29 7.63 -3.68 2.09
CA ASN A 29 7.23 -5.08 2.20
C ASN A 29 7.24 -5.76 0.84
N SER A 30 7.98 -6.86 0.71
CA SER A 30 7.91 -7.72 -0.49
C SER A 30 6.59 -8.48 -0.51
N LEU A 31 5.89 -8.48 -1.64
CA LEU A 31 4.64 -9.19 -1.81
C LEU A 31 4.84 -10.45 -2.65
N MET A 32 4.33 -11.58 -2.15
CA MET A 32 4.23 -12.81 -2.93
C MET A 32 2.93 -12.77 -3.72
N ALA A 33 2.98 -12.25 -4.95
CA ALA A 33 1.85 -12.17 -5.86
C ALA A 33 2.24 -12.71 -7.23
N THR A 34 1.30 -13.38 -7.89
CA THR A 34 1.48 -14.00 -9.20
C THR A 34 1.20 -13.02 -10.34
N ASN A 35 0.41 -11.98 -10.07
CA ASN A 35 0.01 -10.94 -11.02
C ASN A 35 -0.39 -9.64 -10.30
N ASP A 36 -0.65 -8.60 -11.11
CA ASP A 36 -0.97 -7.27 -10.61
C ASP A 36 -2.28 -7.26 -9.79
N ASP A 37 -3.32 -8.01 -10.20
CA ASP A 37 -4.61 -8.06 -9.48
C ASP A 37 -4.47 -8.67 -8.07
N GLU A 38 -3.62 -9.69 -7.92
CA GLU A 38 -3.28 -10.27 -6.62
C GLU A 38 -2.44 -9.29 -5.79
N ALA A 39 -1.44 -8.65 -6.40
CA ALA A 39 -0.59 -7.67 -5.74
C ALA A 39 -1.39 -6.44 -5.25
N ILE A 40 -2.35 -5.97 -6.04
CA ILE A 40 -3.27 -4.88 -5.71
C ILE A 40 -4.09 -5.24 -4.48
N ARG A 41 -4.71 -6.44 -4.45
CA ARG A 41 -5.50 -6.89 -3.29
C ARG A 41 -4.66 -6.99 -2.02
N LEU A 42 -3.43 -7.48 -2.13
CA LEU A 42 -2.50 -7.55 -1.00
C LEU A 42 -2.09 -6.16 -0.50
N ALA A 43 -1.73 -5.25 -1.41
CA ALA A 43 -1.33 -3.89 -1.06
C ALA A 43 -2.49 -3.06 -0.46
N GLU A 44 -3.71 -3.19 -1.00
CA GLU A 44 -4.89 -2.50 -0.47
C GLU A 44 -5.22 -2.95 0.96
N ALA A 45 -5.03 -4.23 1.27
CA ALA A 45 -5.23 -4.76 2.62
C ALA A 45 -4.24 -4.20 3.65
N MET A 46 -3.13 -3.61 3.21
CA MET A 46 -2.12 -2.99 4.08
C MET A 46 -2.42 -1.53 4.42
N VAL A 47 -3.47 -0.93 3.85
CA VAL A 47 -3.85 0.45 4.15
C VAL A 47 -4.43 0.53 5.56
N ASP A 48 -3.56 0.84 6.52
CA ASP A 48 -3.88 1.01 7.94
C ASP A 48 -3.31 2.32 8.48
N GLY A 49 -4.08 3.40 8.35
CA GLY A 49 -3.69 4.76 8.75
C GLY A 49 -2.56 5.41 7.93
N HIS A 50 -1.93 4.65 7.03
CA HIS A 50 -0.85 5.07 6.16
C HIS A 50 -1.21 4.82 4.70
N ALA A 51 -0.63 5.64 3.82
CA ALA A 51 -0.76 5.42 2.39
C ALA A 51 0.20 4.31 1.95
N VAL A 52 -0.12 3.62 0.86
CA VAL A 52 0.66 2.51 0.32
C VAL A 52 0.89 2.73 -1.17
N GLU A 53 2.13 2.61 -1.63
CA GLU A 53 2.45 2.51 -3.06
C GLU A 53 2.81 1.07 -3.44
N LEU A 54 2.25 0.58 -4.54
CA LEU A 54 2.56 -0.72 -5.10
C LEU A 54 3.49 -0.59 -6.31
N TRP A 55 4.56 -1.38 -6.30
CA TRP A 55 5.58 -1.43 -7.34
C TRP A 55 5.90 -2.89 -7.72
N ASP A 56 6.33 -3.10 -8.97
CA ASP A 56 6.95 -4.33 -9.47
C ASP A 56 8.31 -4.00 -10.08
N GLY A 57 9.39 -4.24 -9.32
CA GLY A 57 10.72 -3.75 -9.72
C GLY A 57 10.71 -2.22 -9.90
N LEU A 58 10.96 -1.73 -11.12
CA LEU A 58 10.92 -0.29 -11.43
C LEU A 58 9.56 0.18 -11.95
N ARG A 59 8.60 -0.73 -12.13
CA ARG A 59 7.25 -0.42 -12.62
C ARG A 59 6.37 0.00 -11.44
N TYR A 60 6.00 1.28 -11.40
CA TYR A 60 4.95 1.76 -10.52
C TYR A 60 3.59 1.21 -10.99
N ILE A 61 2.76 0.74 -10.05
CA ILE A 61 1.47 0.13 -10.37
C ILE A 61 0.33 0.99 -9.85
N GLU A 62 0.27 1.27 -8.55
CA GLU A 62 -0.89 1.93 -7.94
C GLU A 62 -0.53 2.63 -6.61
N TYR A 63 -1.30 3.65 -6.23
CA TYR A 63 -1.26 4.28 -4.92
C TYR A 63 -2.60 4.17 -4.19
N PHE A 64 -2.53 3.74 -2.94
CA PHE A 64 -3.67 3.63 -2.05
C PHE A 64 -3.54 4.69 -0.96
N ALA A 65 -4.47 5.65 -0.96
CA ALA A 65 -4.49 6.69 0.06
C ALA A 65 -4.75 6.10 1.46
N ALA A 66 -4.13 6.68 2.49
CA ALA A 66 -4.46 6.38 3.87
C ALA A 66 -5.97 6.54 4.07
N LYS A 67 -6.61 5.56 4.70
CA LYS A 67 -7.99 5.74 5.15
C LYS A 67 -7.98 6.86 6.19
N SER A 68 -8.74 7.92 5.92
CA SER A 68 -9.00 8.93 6.94
C SER A 68 -9.47 8.23 8.21
N PRO A 69 -8.96 8.59 9.40
CA PRO A 69 -9.48 8.04 10.64
C PRO A 69 -10.99 8.28 10.66
N ARG A 70 -11.74 7.29 11.14
CA ARG A 70 -13.20 7.44 11.27
C ARG A 70 -13.43 8.71 12.10
N PRO A 71 -14.44 9.55 11.76
CA PRO A 71 -14.71 10.77 12.50
C PRO A 71 -14.88 10.57 14.02
N ASP A 72 -15.21 9.35 14.44
CA ASP A 72 -15.43 8.90 15.82
C ASP A 72 -14.14 8.57 16.60
N ASP A 73 -13.00 8.33 15.92
CA ASP A 73 -11.70 8.09 16.57
C ASP A 73 -10.98 9.40 16.95
N ARG A 74 -11.51 10.57 16.55
CA ARG A 74 -10.98 11.85 17.01
C ARG A 74 -11.35 12.02 18.49
N PRO A 75 -10.42 12.38 19.38
CA PRO A 75 -10.80 12.88 20.68
C PRO A 75 -11.75 14.05 20.44
N GLN A 76 -13.01 13.94 20.88
CA GLN A 76 -13.94 15.06 20.83
C GLN A 76 -13.31 16.16 21.69
N GLU A 77 -12.81 17.23 21.05
CA GLU A 77 -12.54 18.45 21.78
C GLU A 77 -13.83 18.78 22.55
N PRO A 78 -13.77 18.99 23.87
CA PRO A 78 -14.96 19.36 24.60
C PRO A 78 -15.51 20.60 23.91
N LEU A 79 -16.75 20.50 23.42
CA LEU A 79 -17.49 21.65 22.92
C LEU A 79 -17.44 22.68 24.05
N THR A 80 -16.62 23.71 23.89
CA THR A 80 -16.69 24.89 24.75
C THR A 80 -18.05 25.48 24.46
N ILE A 81 -19.07 25.03 25.21
CA ILE A 81 -20.31 25.75 25.39
C ILE A 81 -19.87 27.07 25.99
N VAL A 82 -19.82 28.09 25.14
CA VAL A 82 -19.71 29.46 25.60
C VAL A 82 -21.04 29.72 26.29
N ASP A 83 -21.04 29.63 27.61
CA ASP A 83 -22.20 29.99 28.43
C ASP A 83 -22.58 31.46 28.14
N VAL A 84 -23.87 31.73 28.17
CA VAL A 84 -24.56 32.93 27.66
C VAL A 84 -24.30 34.18 28.49
#